data_AF-A0A645H998-F1
#
_entry.id   AF-A0A645H998-F1
#
_cell.length_a   1.000
_cell.length_b   1.000
_cell.length_c   1.000
_cell.angle_alpha   90.00
_cell.angle_beta   90.00
_cell.angle_gamma   90.00
#
_symmetry.space_group_name_H-M   'P 1'
#
loop_
_entity.id
_entity.type
_entity.pdbx_description
1 polymer ?
#
loop_
_entity_poly.entity_id
_entity_poly.type
_entity_poly.pdbx_seq_one_letter_code
_entity_poly.pdbx_strand_id
1 'polypeptide(L)'
;MAWLWQKETKPSKRILLGLLLGFSGQILLVSHSLQEASHSAAQAWGCLILTAAAFFWAAGSLYSRQAWLPQSAIMSIALQNLMGGALCLLVGVVTGELGQFDLQQVSARSLWSLTYLIFIGSIVGFSAYIWVLRKATPAIVSTYAYVNPVVAVFLGWLLADEQLTLQTVLAAIIILLSVVLITRTPAPRKTVQTVICNQQQFSGLDGEGI
;
A
#
# COMPACT_ATOMS: atom_id res chain seq x y z
N MET A 1 13.32 -0.14 5.33
CA MET A 1 13.85 -1.52 5.36
C MET A 1 14.52 -1.97 4.06
N ALA A 2 14.03 -1.58 2.87
CA ALA A 2 14.61 -2.00 1.59
C ALA A 2 16.12 -1.70 1.43
N TRP A 3 16.63 -0.58 1.95
CA TRP A 3 18.07 -0.25 1.93
C TRP A 3 18.96 -1.27 2.67
N LEU A 4 18.49 -1.74 3.83
CA LEU A 4 19.23 -2.70 4.69
C LEU A 4 19.26 -4.11 4.09
N TRP A 5 18.24 -4.47 3.30
CA TRP A 5 18.07 -5.84 2.79
C TRP A 5 18.42 -6.00 1.31
N GLN A 6 18.28 -4.96 0.47
CA GLN A 6 18.37 -5.07 -1.00
C GLN A 6 19.56 -4.31 -1.63
N LYS A 7 20.57 -3.86 -0.84
CA LYS A 7 21.72 -3.09 -1.33
C LYS A 7 21.33 -1.89 -2.24
N GLU A 8 20.16 -1.30 -2.02
CA GLU A 8 19.78 -0.08 -2.76
C GLU A 8 20.61 1.13 -2.27
N THR A 9 20.62 2.23 -3.00
CA THR A 9 21.30 3.46 -2.59
C THR A 9 20.61 4.09 -1.38
N LYS A 10 21.37 4.67 -0.44
CA LYS A 10 20.80 5.33 0.74
C LYS A 10 19.76 6.37 0.32
N PRO A 11 18.56 6.41 0.94
CA PRO A 11 17.57 7.42 0.63
C PRO A 11 18.15 8.81 0.94
N SER A 12 17.93 9.76 0.04
CA SER A 12 18.31 11.17 0.24
C SER A 12 17.65 11.72 1.51
N LYS A 13 18.34 12.62 2.23
CA LYS A 13 17.79 13.29 3.42
C LYS A 13 16.42 13.96 3.14
N ARG A 14 16.17 14.41 1.91
CA ARG A 14 14.88 14.97 1.47
C ARG A 14 13.76 13.94 1.42
N ILE A 15 14.05 12.70 1.00
CA ILE A 15 13.08 11.60 0.99
C ILE A 15 12.72 11.21 2.44
N LEU A 16 13.72 11.17 3.32
CA LEU A 16 13.49 10.88 4.74
C LEU A 16 12.63 11.95 5.41
N LEU A 17 12.92 13.23 5.15
CA LEU A 17 12.09 14.35 5.61
C LEU A 17 10.65 14.25 5.09
N GLY A 18 10.48 13.96 3.79
CA GLY A 18 9.16 13.74 3.20
C GLY A 18 8.40 12.60 3.89
N LEU A 19 9.03 11.44 4.08
CA LEU A 19 8.44 10.29 4.78
C LEU A 19 7.98 10.64 6.20
N LEU A 20 8.84 11.32 6.98
CA LEU A 20 8.50 11.75 8.34
C LEU A 20 7.34 12.73 8.34
N LEU A 21 7.35 13.70 7.42
CA LEU A 21 6.31 14.73 7.31
C LEU A 21 4.95 14.12 6.89
N GLY A 22 4.97 13.15 5.97
CA GLY A 22 3.78 12.42 5.55
C GLY A 22 3.23 11.53 6.67
N PHE A 23 4.12 10.87 7.42
CA PHE A 23 3.73 10.07 8.59
C PHE A 23 3.12 10.93 9.71
N SER A 24 3.70 12.09 9.99
CA SER A 24 3.14 13.05 10.95
C SER A 24 1.77 13.57 10.51
N GLY A 25 1.59 13.88 9.23
CA GLY A 25 0.30 14.25 8.67
C GLY A 25 -0.75 13.14 8.81
N GLN A 26 -0.35 11.88 8.58
CA GLN A 26 -1.21 10.72 8.78
C GLN A 26 -1.62 10.54 10.25
N ILE A 27 -0.70 10.71 11.20
CA ILE A 27 -1.02 10.68 12.63
C ILE A 27 -2.03 11.78 12.98
N LEU A 28 -1.82 12.99 12.45
CA LEU A 28 -2.71 14.12 12.70
C LEU A 28 -4.11 13.90 12.12
N LEU A 29 -4.22 13.21 10.99
CA LEU A 29 -5.50 12.86 10.37
C LEU A 29 -6.27 11.85 11.23
N VAL A 30 -5.58 10.83 11.73
CA VAL A 30 -6.20 9.73 12.49
C VAL A 30 -6.43 10.10 13.96
N SER A 31 -5.70 11.07 14.52
CA SER A 31 -5.78 11.42 15.94
C SER A 31 -7.15 11.94 16.36
N HIS A 32 -7.91 12.58 15.46
CA HIS A 32 -9.27 13.01 15.74
C HIS A 32 -10.19 11.81 16.03
N SER A 33 -10.13 10.78 15.18
CA SER A 33 -10.86 9.52 15.38
C SER A 33 -10.43 8.77 16.64
N LEU A 34 -9.18 8.95 17.08
CA LEU A 34 -8.67 8.33 18.31
C LEU A 34 -9.10 9.05 19.59
N GLN A 35 -9.40 10.36 19.52
CA GLN A 35 -9.86 11.15 20.67
C GLN A 35 -11.30 10.85 21.05
N GLU A 36 -12.13 10.48 20.07
CA GLU A 36 -13.52 10.05 20.32
C GLU A 36 -13.62 8.60 20.83
N ALA A 37 -12.54 7.83 20.72
CA ALA A 37 -12.50 6.43 21.14
C ALA A 37 -12.21 6.31 22.65
N SER A 38 -13.10 5.60 23.37
CA SER A 38 -12.91 5.31 24.80
C SER A 38 -11.64 4.48 25.06
N HIS A 39 -10.83 4.89 26.04
CA HIS A 39 -9.65 4.15 26.50
C HIS A 39 -10.04 2.82 27.14
N SER A 40 -10.10 1.76 26.33
CA SER A 40 -10.45 0.40 26.75
C SER A 40 -9.33 -0.59 26.45
N ALA A 41 -9.29 -1.72 27.17
CA ALA A 41 -8.35 -2.80 26.88
C ALA A 41 -8.47 -3.34 25.45
N ALA A 42 -9.67 -3.27 24.85
CA ALA A 42 -9.89 -3.61 23.45
C ALA A 42 -9.11 -2.70 22.47
N GLN A 43 -8.94 -1.41 22.82
CA GLN A 43 -8.16 -0.47 22.02
C GLN A 43 -6.67 -0.82 21.99
N ALA A 44 -6.11 -1.27 23.13
CA ALA A 44 -4.71 -1.70 23.20
C ALA A 44 -4.44 -2.92 22.30
N TRP A 45 -5.35 -3.90 22.32
CA TRP A 45 -5.30 -5.05 21.40
C TRP A 45 -5.44 -4.63 19.94
N GLY A 46 -6.34 -3.70 19.62
CA GLY A 46 -6.50 -3.13 18.27
C GLY A 46 -5.21 -2.49 17.75
N CYS A 47 -4.54 -1.67 18.57
CA CYS A 47 -3.25 -1.07 18.21
C CYS A 47 -2.15 -2.11 17.94
N LEU A 48 -2.07 -3.15 18.77
CA LEU A 48 -1.12 -4.25 18.58
C LEU A 48 -1.38 -5.01 17.28
N ILE A 49 -2.65 -5.36 17.00
CA ILE A 49 -3.05 -6.05 15.78
C ILE A 49 -2.74 -5.21 14.54
N LEU A 50 -3.05 -3.91 14.55
CA LEU A 50 -2.75 -3.00 13.44
C LEU A 50 -1.24 -2.87 13.20
N THR A 51 -0.43 -2.84 14.26
CA THR A 51 1.03 -2.79 14.16
C THR A 51 1.58 -4.09 13.56
N ALA A 52 1.09 -5.25 14.00
CA ALA A 52 1.44 -6.54 13.43
C ALA A 52 1.01 -6.63 11.95
N ALA A 53 -0.18 -6.15 11.60
CA ALA A 53 -0.67 -6.09 10.23
C ALA A 53 0.24 -5.22 9.34
N ALA A 54 0.63 -4.03 9.79
CA ALA A 54 1.56 -3.16 9.07
C ALA A 54 2.95 -3.82 8.87
N PHE A 55 3.43 -4.53 9.89
CA PHE A 55 4.68 -5.29 9.79
C PHE A 55 4.58 -6.42 8.76
N PHE A 56 3.53 -7.25 8.82
CA PHE A 56 3.31 -8.31 7.84
C PHE A 56 3.13 -7.77 6.43
N TRP A 57 2.46 -6.63 6.27
CA TRP A 57 2.33 -5.95 4.99
C TRP A 57 3.68 -5.53 4.42
N ALA A 58 4.54 -4.92 5.24
CA ALA A 58 5.88 -4.52 4.84
C ALA A 58 6.76 -5.73 4.50
N ALA A 59 6.72 -6.78 5.32
CA ALA A 59 7.46 -8.03 5.09
C ALA A 59 6.99 -8.74 3.81
N GLY A 60 5.68 -8.89 3.62
CA GLY A 60 5.09 -9.48 2.42
C GLY A 60 5.41 -8.69 1.15
N SER A 61 5.37 -7.36 1.23
CA SER A 61 5.79 -6.48 0.12
C SER A 61 7.25 -6.68 -0.26
N LEU A 62 8.15 -6.85 0.73
CA LEU A 62 9.57 -7.07 0.48
C LEU A 62 9.86 -8.49 -0.05
N TYR A 63 9.14 -9.49 0.47
CA TYR A 63 9.21 -10.88 0.02
C TYR A 63 8.70 -11.02 -1.43
N SER A 64 7.58 -10.37 -1.77
CA SER A 64 6.99 -10.43 -3.12
C SER A 64 7.92 -9.99 -4.25
N ARG A 65 8.94 -9.17 -3.93
CA ARG A 65 9.95 -8.72 -4.90
C ARG A 65 10.98 -9.79 -5.25
N GLN A 66 11.19 -10.77 -4.37
CA GLN A 66 12.21 -11.82 -4.47
C GLN A 66 11.58 -13.21 -4.65
N ALA A 67 10.30 -13.35 -4.32
CA ALA A 67 9.55 -14.57 -4.50
C ALA A 67 9.47 -14.96 -5.98
N TRP A 68 9.56 -16.26 -6.24
CA TRP A 68 9.29 -16.83 -7.56
C TRP A 68 7.79 -16.77 -7.82
N LEU A 69 7.34 -15.64 -8.35
CA LEU A 69 5.96 -15.43 -8.76
C LEU A 69 5.74 -15.99 -10.18
N PRO A 70 4.54 -16.49 -10.49
CA PRO A 70 4.15 -16.82 -11.86
C PRO A 70 4.50 -15.70 -12.84
N GLN A 71 4.90 -16.02 -14.07
CA GLN A 71 5.24 -15.00 -15.07
C GLN A 71 4.11 -13.99 -15.32
N SER A 72 2.86 -14.41 -15.11
CA SER A 72 1.69 -13.54 -15.13
C SER A 72 1.42 -12.92 -13.75
N ALA A 73 1.56 -11.60 -13.64
CA ALA A 73 1.18 -10.88 -12.41
C ALA A 73 -0.31 -11.01 -12.07
N ILE A 74 -1.18 -11.14 -13.08
CA ILE A 74 -2.61 -11.33 -12.87
C ILE A 74 -2.83 -12.64 -12.08
N MET A 75 -2.10 -13.69 -12.41
CA MET A 75 -2.18 -14.97 -11.70
C MET A 75 -1.66 -14.88 -10.26
N SER A 76 -0.60 -14.12 -10.02
CA SER A 76 -0.11 -13.84 -8.66
C SER A 76 -1.14 -13.11 -7.80
N ILE A 77 -1.81 -12.09 -8.36
CA ILE A 77 -2.85 -11.32 -7.66
C ILE A 77 -4.07 -12.19 -7.39
N ALA A 78 -4.48 -13.00 -8.37
CA ALA A 78 -5.61 -13.91 -8.22
C ALA A 78 -5.37 -14.91 -7.09
N LEU A 79 -4.20 -15.55 -7.05
CA LEU A 79 -3.81 -16.45 -5.97
C LEU A 79 -3.75 -15.74 -4.61
N GLN A 80 -3.19 -14.53 -4.55
CA GLN A 80 -3.15 -13.75 -3.31
C GLN A 80 -4.56 -13.41 -2.79
N ASN A 81 -5.47 -12.94 -3.65
CA ASN A 81 -6.84 -12.61 -3.27
C ASN A 81 -7.64 -13.86 -2.88
N LEU A 82 -7.44 -15.00 -3.57
CA LEU A 82 -8.04 -16.27 -3.22
C LEU A 82 -7.58 -16.77 -1.85
N MET A 83 -6.27 -16.76 -1.58
CA MET A 83 -5.74 -17.19 -0.29
C MET A 83 -6.15 -16.23 0.83
N GLY A 84 -6.13 -14.92 0.59
CA GLY A 84 -6.59 -13.92 1.55
C GLY A 84 -8.08 -14.10 1.87
N GLY A 85 -8.92 -14.26 0.86
CA GLY A 85 -10.35 -14.53 1.03
C GLY A 85 -10.62 -15.86 1.74
N ALA A 86 -9.89 -16.92 1.40
CA ALA A 86 -10.01 -18.22 2.05
C ALA A 86 -9.60 -18.16 3.53
N LEU A 87 -8.54 -17.42 3.87
CA LEU A 87 -8.13 -17.19 5.25
C LEU A 87 -9.18 -16.39 6.02
N CYS A 88 -9.73 -15.31 5.45
CA CYS A 88 -10.82 -14.55 6.06
C CYS A 88 -12.05 -15.44 6.30
N LEU A 89 -12.41 -16.29 5.33
CA LEU A 89 -13.52 -17.23 5.46
C LEU A 89 -13.26 -18.27 6.55
N LEU A 90 -12.04 -18.81 6.64
CA LEU A 90 -11.64 -19.73 7.70
C LEU A 90 -11.74 -19.07 9.08
N VAL A 91 -11.31 -17.82 9.22
CA VAL A 91 -11.47 -17.07 10.48
C VAL A 91 -12.95 -16.88 10.82
N GLY A 92 -13.80 -16.52 9.84
CA GLY A 92 -15.25 -16.41 10.05
C GLY A 92 -15.91 -17.73 10.47
N VAL A 93 -15.46 -18.85 9.90
CA VAL A 93 -15.92 -20.20 10.31
C VAL A 93 -15.50 -20.50 11.75
N VAL A 94 -14.23 -20.29 12.09
CA VAL A 94 -13.67 -20.61 13.41
C VAL A 94 -14.25 -19.72 14.52
N THR A 95 -14.58 -18.47 14.20
CA THR A 95 -15.24 -17.53 15.12
C THR A 95 -16.74 -17.76 15.26
N GLY A 96 -17.33 -18.65 14.44
CA GLY A 96 -18.73 -19.03 14.52
C GLY A 96 -19.70 -18.05 13.84
N GLU A 97 -19.20 -17.09 13.06
CA GLU A 97 -20.04 -16.09 12.37
C GLU A 97 -21.03 -16.72 11.38
N LEU A 98 -20.68 -17.88 10.80
CA LEU A 98 -21.60 -18.64 9.93
C LEU A 98 -22.88 -19.08 10.64
N GLY A 99 -22.83 -19.33 11.96
CA GLY A 99 -24.00 -19.70 12.75
C GLY A 99 -24.89 -18.50 13.11
N GLN A 100 -24.34 -17.29 13.04
CA GLN A 100 -25.06 -16.03 13.27
C GLN A 100 -25.49 -15.36 11.97
N PHE A 101 -25.11 -15.92 10.82
CA PHE A 101 -25.39 -15.37 9.51
C PHE A 101 -26.84 -15.62 9.09
N ASP A 102 -27.64 -14.56 9.11
CA ASP A 102 -29.02 -14.58 8.67
C ASP A 102 -29.16 -13.88 7.31
N LEU A 103 -29.57 -14.65 6.30
CA LEU A 103 -29.81 -14.14 4.94
C LEU A 103 -30.89 -13.05 4.90
N GLN A 104 -31.82 -13.02 5.85
CA GLN A 104 -32.86 -11.99 5.92
C GLN A 104 -32.33 -10.62 6.35
N GLN A 105 -31.17 -10.57 7.02
CA GLN A 105 -30.52 -9.34 7.44
C GLN A 105 -29.63 -8.74 6.34
N VAL A 106 -29.43 -9.46 5.23
CA VAL A 106 -28.64 -8.96 4.09
C VAL A 106 -29.45 -7.92 3.32
N SER A 107 -29.19 -6.65 3.61
CA SER A 107 -29.79 -5.54 2.87
C SER A 107 -29.26 -5.43 1.44
N ALA A 108 -30.09 -4.93 0.51
CA ALA A 108 -29.67 -4.62 -0.85
C ALA A 108 -28.49 -3.64 -0.90
N ARG A 109 -28.42 -2.70 0.06
CA ARG A 109 -27.27 -1.79 0.22
C ARG A 109 -25.98 -2.56 0.48
N SER A 110 -26.00 -3.53 1.39
CA SER A 110 -24.81 -4.35 1.70
C SER A 110 -24.34 -5.14 0.48
N LEU A 111 -25.29 -5.71 -0.29
CA LEU A 111 -24.98 -6.48 -1.49
C LEU A 111 -24.33 -5.60 -2.58
N TRP A 112 -24.87 -4.39 -2.81
CA TRP A 112 -24.31 -3.43 -3.77
C TRP A 112 -22.94 -2.90 -3.32
N SER A 113 -22.76 -2.60 -2.03
CA SER A 113 -21.46 -2.19 -1.48
C SER A 113 -20.41 -3.29 -1.63
N LEU A 114 -20.77 -4.55 -1.34
CA LEU A 114 -19.88 -5.69 -1.54
C LEU A 114 -19.50 -5.87 -3.02
N THR A 115 -20.49 -5.80 -3.91
CA THR A 115 -20.28 -5.87 -5.36
C THR A 115 -19.31 -4.78 -5.82
N TYR A 116 -19.52 -3.54 -5.37
CA TYR A 116 -18.62 -2.42 -5.67
C TYR A 116 -17.19 -2.68 -5.18
N LEU A 117 -17.01 -3.18 -3.95
CA LEU A 117 -15.69 -3.49 -3.40
C LEU A 117 -14.99 -4.62 -4.14
N ILE A 118 -15.72 -5.64 -4.61
CA ILE A 118 -15.15 -6.75 -5.40
C ILE A 118 -14.64 -6.24 -6.74
N PHE A 119 -15.47 -5.54 -7.51
CA PHE A 119 -15.11 -5.15 -8.88
C PHE A 119 -14.19 -3.92 -8.92
N ILE A 120 -14.58 -2.85 -8.24
CA ILE A 120 -13.84 -1.58 -8.29
C ILE A 120 -12.68 -1.60 -7.28
N GLY A 121 -12.96 -1.98 -6.03
CA GLY A 121 -11.96 -1.97 -4.96
C GLY A 121 -10.84 -2.99 -5.17
N SER A 122 -11.20 -4.24 -5.48
CA SER A 122 -10.25 -5.33 -5.63
C SER A 122 -9.73 -5.46 -7.06
N ILE A 123 -10.57 -5.82 -8.03
CA ILE A 123 -10.09 -6.15 -9.39
C ILE A 123 -9.42 -4.95 -10.06
N VAL A 124 -10.11 -3.81 -10.13
CA VAL A 124 -9.56 -2.58 -10.75
C VAL A 124 -8.45 -1.99 -9.89
N GLY A 125 -8.67 -1.86 -8.58
CA GLY A 125 -7.68 -1.31 -7.64
C GLY A 125 -6.34 -2.05 -7.63
N PHE A 126 -6.34 -3.37 -7.44
CA PHE A 126 -5.09 -4.14 -7.43
C PHE A 126 -4.41 -4.19 -8.80
N SER A 127 -5.18 -4.22 -9.89
CA SER A 127 -4.63 -4.18 -11.25
C SER A 127 -3.92 -2.85 -11.52
N ALA A 128 -4.51 -1.72 -11.12
CA ALA A 128 -3.88 -0.40 -11.18
C ALA A 128 -2.62 -0.33 -10.30
N TYR A 129 -2.69 -0.85 -9.07
CA TYR A 129 -1.55 -0.90 -8.15
C TYR A 129 -0.35 -1.65 -8.75
N ILE A 130 -0.57 -2.82 -9.37
CA ILE A 130 0.48 -3.59 -10.02
C ILE A 130 1.03 -2.89 -11.27
N TRP A 131 0.16 -2.25 -12.05
CA TRP A 131 0.60 -1.45 -13.19
C TRP A 131 1.55 -0.33 -12.74
N VAL A 132 1.22 0.36 -11.65
CA VAL A 132 2.11 1.38 -11.04
C VAL A 132 3.39 0.74 -10.51
N LEU A 133 3.32 -0.37 -9.79
CA LEU A 133 4.51 -1.09 -9.28
C LEU A 133 5.51 -1.46 -10.39
N ARG A 134 5.01 -1.85 -11.56
CA ARG A 134 5.83 -2.24 -12.73
C ARG A 134 6.43 -1.04 -13.47
N LYS A 135 5.79 0.14 -13.39
CA LYS A 135 6.16 1.33 -14.16
C LYS A 135 6.82 2.44 -13.34
N ALA A 136 6.64 2.46 -12.02
CA ALA A 136 7.06 3.54 -11.14
C ALA A 136 8.19 3.12 -10.17
N THR A 137 8.93 4.11 -9.67
CA THR A 137 9.98 3.87 -8.67
C THR A 137 9.37 3.54 -7.29
N PRO A 138 10.10 2.82 -6.41
CA PRO A 138 9.63 2.53 -5.05
C PRO A 138 9.21 3.76 -4.24
N ALA A 139 9.79 4.94 -4.53
CA ALA A 139 9.42 6.19 -3.88
C ALA A 139 8.01 6.65 -4.27
N ILE A 140 7.65 6.59 -5.55
CA ILE A 140 6.30 6.94 -6.05
C ILE A 140 5.26 5.91 -5.56
N VAL A 141 5.66 4.64 -5.49
CA VAL A 141 4.82 3.61 -4.88
C VAL A 141 4.66 3.91 -3.38
N SER A 142 5.67 4.36 -2.65
CA SER A 142 5.44 4.69 -1.23
C SER A 142 4.53 5.89 -1.01
N THR A 143 4.42 6.82 -1.98
CA THR A 143 3.58 8.00 -1.80
C THR A 143 2.09 7.73 -1.97
N TYR A 144 1.65 6.69 -2.71
CA TYR A 144 0.22 6.37 -2.82
C TYR A 144 -0.40 6.08 -1.45
N ALA A 145 0.36 5.43 -0.56
CA ALA A 145 -0.13 5.07 0.77
C ALA A 145 -0.51 6.30 1.60
N TYR A 146 0.13 7.45 1.35
CA TYR A 146 -0.21 8.72 1.99
C TYR A 146 -1.39 9.41 1.31
N VAL A 147 -1.50 9.31 -0.02
CA VAL A 147 -2.60 9.95 -0.76
C VAL A 147 -3.95 9.27 -0.49
N ASN A 148 -3.96 7.96 -0.27
CA ASN A 148 -5.20 7.18 -0.08
C ASN A 148 -6.13 7.74 1.03
N PRO A 149 -5.66 7.99 2.27
CA PRO A 149 -6.46 8.62 3.32
C PRO A 149 -7.05 9.98 2.95
N VAL A 150 -6.29 10.82 2.22
CA VAL A 150 -6.75 12.14 1.79
C VAL A 150 -7.89 12.02 0.77
N VAL A 151 -7.75 11.09 -0.18
CA VAL A 151 -8.82 10.80 -1.16
C VAL A 151 -10.05 10.22 -0.48
N ALA A 152 -9.86 9.35 0.51
CA ALA A 152 -10.97 8.77 1.27
C ALA A 152 -11.78 9.85 2.01
N VAL A 153 -11.10 10.77 2.72
CA VAL A 153 -11.73 11.90 3.40
C VAL A 153 -12.44 12.83 2.42
N PHE A 154 -11.82 13.14 1.27
CA PHE A 154 -12.43 13.99 0.26
C PHE A 154 -13.71 13.37 -0.31
N LEU A 155 -13.70 12.06 -0.58
CA LEU A 155 -14.88 11.33 -1.03
C LEU A 155 -15.93 11.19 0.08
N GLY A 156 -15.54 11.05 1.34
CA GLY A 156 -16.44 11.04 2.50
C GLY A 156 -17.20 12.36 2.62
N TRP A 157 -16.51 13.49 2.53
CA TRP A 157 -17.15 14.79 2.47
C TRP A 157 -18.08 14.95 1.25
N LEU A 158 -17.61 14.53 0.06
CA LEU A 158 -18.36 14.75 -1.18
C LEU A 158 -19.61 13.86 -1.32
N LEU A 159 -19.52 12.59 -0.90
CA LEU A 159 -20.54 11.58 -1.13
C LEU A 159 -21.34 11.20 0.11
N ALA A 160 -20.73 11.31 1.30
CA ALA A 160 -21.35 10.96 2.57
C ALA A 160 -21.71 12.18 3.44
N ASP A 161 -21.49 13.41 2.94
CA ASP A 161 -21.80 14.68 3.60
C ASP A 161 -21.12 14.82 5.00
N GLU A 162 -19.96 14.18 5.15
CA GLU A 162 -19.19 14.24 6.40
C GLU A 162 -18.59 15.64 6.61
N GLN A 163 -18.71 16.20 7.82
CA GLN A 163 -18.17 17.52 8.12
C GLN A 163 -16.63 17.50 8.17
N LEU A 164 -16.00 18.30 7.31
CA LEU A 164 -14.56 18.50 7.32
C LEU A 164 -14.16 19.47 8.42
N THR A 165 -13.42 18.97 9.42
CA THR A 165 -12.81 19.80 10.44
C THR A 165 -11.56 20.51 9.90
N LEU A 166 -11.18 21.63 10.52
CA LEU A 166 -9.95 22.34 10.18
C LEU A 166 -8.70 21.44 10.33
N GLN A 167 -8.71 20.55 11.33
CA GLN A 167 -7.63 19.59 11.55
C GLN A 167 -7.49 18.63 10.36
N THR A 168 -8.61 18.10 9.85
CA THR A 168 -8.63 17.20 8.69
C THR A 168 -8.06 17.87 7.44
N VAL A 169 -8.41 19.14 7.21
CA VAL A 169 -7.89 19.94 6.09
C VAL A 169 -6.39 20.17 6.23
N LEU A 170 -5.92 20.57 7.42
CA LEU A 170 -4.49 20.78 7.67
C LEU A 170 -3.68 19.49 7.49
N ALA A 171 -4.18 18.37 7.99
CA ALA A 171 -3.56 17.06 7.83
C ALA A 171 -3.45 16.67 6.33
N ALA A 172 -4.52 16.87 5.56
CA ALA A 172 -4.52 16.64 4.11
C ALA A 172 -3.46 17.50 3.38
N ILE A 173 -3.34 18.79 3.72
CA ILE A 173 -2.33 19.67 3.14
C ILE A 173 -0.91 19.19 3.45
N ILE A 174 -0.64 18.84 4.71
CA ILE A 174 0.67 18.32 5.16
C ILE A 174 1.05 17.05 4.38
N ILE A 175 0.09 16.12 4.23
CA ILE A 175 0.28 14.89 3.48
C ILE A 175 0.59 15.19 2.00
N LEU A 176 -0.19 16.06 1.35
CA LEU A 176 0.02 16.41 -0.06
C LEU A 176 1.38 17.09 -0.28
N LEU A 177 1.79 18.00 0.62
CA LEU A 177 3.11 18.64 0.56
C LEU A 177 4.26 17.63 0.70
N SER A 178 4.12 16.65 1.60
CA SER A 178 5.06 15.54 1.71
C SER A 178 5.18 14.76 0.40
N VAL A 179 4.05 14.40 -0.21
CA VAL A 179 4.01 13.66 -1.49
C VAL A 179 4.68 14.44 -2.61
N VAL A 180 4.40 15.74 -2.72
CA VAL A 180 5.04 16.62 -3.70
C VAL A 180 6.54 16.69 -3.47
N LEU A 181 6.99 16.82 -2.22
CA LEU A 181 8.41 16.85 -1.86
C LEU A 181 9.14 15.55 -2.24
N ILE A 182 8.53 14.39 -1.96
CA ILE A 182 9.09 13.08 -2.32
C ILE A 182 9.16 12.93 -3.85
N THR A 183 8.08 13.28 -4.54
CA THR A 183 7.97 13.12 -6.00
C THR A 183 8.91 14.05 -6.76
N ARG A 184 9.16 15.26 -6.24
CA ARG A 184 10.10 16.22 -6.82
C ARG A 184 11.56 15.96 -6.45
N THR A 185 11.84 15.04 -5.52
CA THR A 185 13.22 14.69 -5.18
C THR A 185 13.78 13.74 -6.25
N PRO A 186 14.85 14.09 -6.98
CA PRO A 186 15.43 13.21 -7.99
C PRO A 186 15.82 11.87 -7.38
N ALA A 187 15.35 10.77 -7.97
CA ALA A 187 15.76 9.44 -7.54
C ALA A 187 17.28 9.31 -7.68
N PRO A 188 17.99 8.73 -6.69
CA PRO A 188 19.40 8.41 -6.86
C PRO A 188 19.53 7.49 -8.08
N ARG A 189 20.25 7.96 -9.11
CA ARG A 189 20.49 7.26 -10.37
C ARG A 189 21.02 5.87 -10.04
N LYS A 190 20.22 4.82 -10.27
CA LYS A 190 20.76 3.45 -10.26
C LYS A 190 21.75 3.37 -11.43
N THR A 191 23.02 3.16 -11.13
CA THR A 191 24.05 2.82 -12.12
C THR A 191 23.73 1.42 -12.67
N VAL A 192 22.73 1.30 -13.55
CA VAL A 192 22.43 0.09 -14.32
C VAL A 192 23.34 0.00 -15.56
N GLN A 193 24.25 0.96 -15.74
CA GLN A 193 25.06 1.09 -16.95
C GLN A 193 26.28 0.17 -16.99
N THR A 194 26.72 -0.39 -15.85
CA THR A 194 27.96 -1.20 -15.81
C THR A 194 27.78 -2.62 -16.37
N VAL A 195 26.57 -3.20 -16.32
CA VAL A 195 26.35 -4.59 -16.81
C VAL A 195 26.20 -4.63 -18.34
N ILE A 196 25.60 -3.61 -18.96
CA ILE A 196 25.42 -3.57 -20.42
C ILE A 196 26.76 -3.26 -21.13
N CYS A 197 27.59 -2.38 -20.56
CA CYS A 197 28.91 -2.09 -21.13
C CYS A 197 29.85 -3.32 -21.07
N ASN A 198 29.77 -4.14 -20.02
CA ASN A 198 30.63 -5.31 -19.88
C ASN A 198 30.19 -6.50 -20.76
N GLN A 199 28.90 -6.62 -21.07
CA GLN A 199 28.38 -7.66 -21.98
C GLN A 199 28.70 -7.39 -23.45
N GLN A 200 28.64 -6.12 -23.89
CA GLN A 200 29.04 -5.77 -25.26
C GLN A 200 30.56 -5.91 -25.49
N GLN A 201 31.35 -5.75 -24.42
CA GLN A 201 32.80 -5.91 -24.47
C GLN A 201 33.24 -7.38 -24.50
N PHE A 202 32.43 -8.30 -23.95
CA PHE A 202 32.66 -9.75 -24.07
C PHE A 202 32.28 -10.28 -25.47
N SER A 203 31.16 -9.83 -26.05
CA SER A 203 30.76 -10.25 -27.40
C SER A 203 31.65 -9.72 -28.53
N GLY A 204 32.51 -8.73 -28.25
CA GLY A 204 33.48 -8.19 -29.21
C GLY A 204 34.81 -8.94 -29.27
N LEU A 205 35.10 -9.82 -28.32
CA LEU A 205 36.35 -10.59 -28.25
C LEU A 205 36.23 -11.98 -28.91
N ASP A 206 35.01 -12.42 -29.20
CA ASP A 206 34.72 -13.73 -29.80
C ASP A 206 34.65 -13.68 -31.35
N GLY A 207 34.88 -12.49 -31.94
CA GLY A 207 34.69 -12.23 -33.38
C GLY A 207 35.95 -11.94 -34.20
N GLU A 208 37.14 -11.87 -33.59
CA GLU A 208 38.40 -11.55 -34.30
C GLU A 208 39.54 -12.55 -33.98
N GLY A 209 39.30 -13.84 -34.17
CA GLY A 209 40.34 -14.84 -33.92
C GLY A 209 40.10 -16.22 -34.47
N ILE A 210 40.38 -16.37 -35.78
CA ILE A 210 40.80 -17.60 -36.48
C ILE A 210 39.71 -18.66 -36.73
#